data_AF-A0A497L488-F1
#
_entry.id   AF-A0A497L488-F1
#
_cell.length_a   1.000
_cell.length_b   1.000
_cell.length_c   1.000
_cell.angle_alpha   90.00
_cell.angle_beta   90.00
_cell.angle_gamma   90.00
#
_symmetry.space_group_name_H-M   'P 1'
#
loop_
_entity.id
_entity.type
_entity.pdbx_description
1 polymer ?
#
loop_
_entity_poly.entity_id
_entity_poly.type
_entity_poly.pdbx_seq_one_letter_code
_entity_poly.pdbx_strand_id
1 'polypeptide(L)'
;MLPRPTLGLVSVLTLDLFEVLRDLMEAPAVTGFEEQRRKRIIEQFSKYCDRVSVDVIGNVIGTIGGGERSVMLAGHYDQLGFMVGHIDEKGYAHFSPVGGWDPRVAYGTRVRIWVGDEPDAYVTGVIGTRPAHLTEPKEREKAVPFKDMRIDFAAKDRKEAEELGVRVGCPVTPDSTLARLGSGGGGLVVGPAFDDVCAVAAFIKTLDELRAEPPQGVKLHVVATVQEEIGLRGATVSGYNLNPWCAIAADVTHAVAPGVEASRVGDIHLGKGPVVAVGANFTKALWEIMEREAEARGIPHQRQGVPSRSGTDAWALQVVRGGTISGLVSIPNRYMHSPNEVISLSDLENTGLLLAATVRALEESDLEHTVEVFRRGS
;
A
#
# COMPACT_ATOMS: atom_id res chain seq x y z
N MET A 1 -36.33 -36.16 -2.16
CA MET A 1 -34.96 -35.92 -2.67
C MET A 1 -35.06 -34.74 -3.63
N LEU A 2 -34.70 -33.55 -3.19
CA LEU A 2 -34.64 -32.36 -4.05
C LEU A 2 -33.33 -32.42 -4.87
N PRO A 3 -33.34 -32.04 -6.16
CA PRO A 3 -32.14 -32.09 -6.98
C PRO A 3 -31.11 -31.06 -6.47
N ARG A 4 -29.85 -31.49 -6.37
CA ARG A 4 -28.72 -30.59 -6.11
C ARG A 4 -28.62 -29.58 -7.25
N PRO A 5 -28.39 -28.27 -6.98
CA PRO A 5 -28.06 -27.33 -8.03
C PRO A 5 -26.74 -27.77 -8.66
N THR A 6 -26.77 -27.98 -9.98
CA THR A 6 -25.55 -28.08 -10.79
C THR A 6 -24.81 -26.75 -10.69
N LEU A 7 -23.55 -26.78 -10.22
CA LEU A 7 -22.64 -25.65 -10.39
C LEU A 7 -22.57 -25.34 -11.89
N GLY A 8 -23.21 -24.26 -12.31
CA GLY A 8 -23.02 -23.70 -13.64
C GLY A 8 -21.55 -23.33 -13.80
N LEU A 9 -21.00 -23.54 -15.00
CA LEU A 9 -19.69 -23.03 -15.37
C LEU A 9 -19.64 -21.52 -15.08
N VAL A 10 -18.95 -21.16 -14.00
CA VAL A 10 -18.56 -19.79 -13.74
C VAL A 10 -17.57 -19.45 -14.84
N SER A 11 -18.01 -18.63 -15.80
CA SER A 11 -17.14 -17.88 -16.69
C SER A 11 -16.00 -17.31 -15.86
N VAL A 12 -14.78 -17.81 -16.04
CA VAL A 12 -13.60 -17.26 -15.39
C VAL A 12 -13.38 -15.87 -16.00
N LEU A 13 -13.97 -14.85 -15.38
CA LEU A 13 -13.66 -13.46 -15.69
C LEU A 13 -12.17 -13.28 -15.39
N THR A 14 -11.39 -12.93 -16.41
CA THR A 14 -9.99 -12.53 -16.25
C THR A 14 -9.91 -11.39 -15.24
N LEU A 15 -8.99 -11.49 -14.27
CA LEU A 15 -8.75 -10.44 -13.28
C LEU A 15 -8.35 -9.13 -13.98
N ASP A 16 -9.12 -8.06 -13.81
CA ASP A 16 -8.77 -6.72 -14.26
C ASP A 16 -8.21 -5.90 -13.09
N LEU A 17 -6.90 -5.67 -13.11
CA LEU A 17 -6.21 -4.94 -12.05
C LEU A 17 -6.62 -3.47 -11.95
N PHE A 18 -7.08 -2.85 -13.05
CA PHE A 18 -7.61 -1.49 -12.98
C PHE A 18 -8.90 -1.46 -12.15
N GLU A 19 -9.77 -2.45 -12.33
CA GLU A 19 -11.04 -2.55 -11.61
C GLU A 19 -10.81 -2.92 -10.14
N VAL A 20 -9.83 -3.77 -9.84
CA VAL A 20 -9.40 -4.05 -8.45
C VAL A 20 -8.90 -2.79 -7.78
N LEU A 21 -8.00 -2.04 -8.40
CA LEU A 21 -7.50 -0.78 -7.85
C LEU A 21 -8.64 0.22 -7.66
N ARG A 22 -9.55 0.34 -8.63
CA ARG A 22 -10.70 1.25 -8.54
C ARG A 22 -11.56 0.91 -7.32
N ASP A 23 -11.92 -0.36 -7.17
CA ASP A 23 -12.71 -0.86 -6.04
C ASP A 23 -12.06 -0.52 -4.69
N LEU A 24 -10.77 -0.82 -4.54
CA LEU A 24 -10.04 -0.57 -3.29
C LEU A 24 -9.85 0.93 -2.99
N MET A 25 -9.60 1.76 -4.01
CA MET A 25 -9.32 3.19 -3.85
C MET A 25 -10.57 4.06 -3.69
N GLU A 26 -11.72 3.60 -4.19
CA GLU A 26 -13.00 4.27 -3.95
C GLU A 26 -13.40 4.30 -2.48
N ALA A 27 -12.90 3.35 -1.68
CA ALA A 27 -12.94 3.41 -0.22
C ALA A 27 -11.62 4.01 0.31
N PRO A 28 -11.61 5.27 0.77
CA PRO A 28 -10.41 5.87 1.32
C PRO A 28 -10.07 5.29 2.71
N ALA A 29 -8.79 5.33 3.11
CA ALA A 29 -8.33 4.72 4.37
C ALA A 29 -7.19 5.53 5.02
N VAL A 30 -7.47 6.73 5.54
CA VAL A 30 -6.46 7.50 6.27
C VAL A 30 -5.89 6.65 7.40
N THR A 31 -4.59 6.69 7.61
CA THR A 31 -3.92 5.95 8.69
C THR A 31 -4.66 6.12 10.04
N GLY A 32 -5.08 4.99 10.63
CA GLY A 32 -5.91 4.88 11.83
C GLY A 32 -7.43 4.82 11.59
N PHE A 33 -7.89 4.97 10.35
CA PHE A 33 -9.30 4.99 9.93
C PHE A 33 -9.53 4.09 8.70
N GLU A 34 -8.92 2.91 8.72
CA GLU A 34 -8.82 2.06 7.52
C GLU A 34 -10.07 1.22 7.22
N GLU A 35 -11.11 1.31 8.06
CA GLU A 35 -12.26 0.42 8.06
C GLU A 35 -13.02 0.36 6.73
N GLN A 36 -13.16 1.50 6.04
CA GLN A 36 -13.84 1.56 4.75
C GLN A 36 -13.18 0.66 3.70
N ARG A 37 -11.86 0.76 3.55
CA ARG A 37 -11.09 -0.07 2.60
C ARG A 37 -10.95 -1.50 3.10
N ARG A 38 -10.83 -1.69 4.41
CA ARG A 38 -10.72 -3.00 5.06
C ARG A 38 -11.84 -3.95 4.63
N LYS A 39 -13.09 -3.46 4.63
CA LYS A 39 -14.25 -4.23 4.17
C LYS A 39 -14.07 -4.76 2.74
N ARG A 40 -13.60 -3.92 1.81
CA ARG A 40 -13.36 -4.31 0.41
C ARG A 40 -12.21 -5.32 0.27
N ILE A 41 -11.13 -5.15 1.03
CA ILE A 41 -10.02 -6.11 1.04
C ILE A 41 -10.48 -7.49 1.53
N ILE A 42 -11.29 -7.54 2.59
CA ILE A 42 -11.87 -8.79 3.09
C ILE A 42 -12.68 -9.48 1.99
N GLU A 43 -13.51 -8.75 1.26
CA GLU A 43 -14.29 -9.30 0.14
C GLU A 43 -13.41 -9.84 -0.97
N GLN A 44 -12.34 -9.12 -1.34
CA GLN A 44 -11.39 -9.59 -2.36
C GLN A 44 -10.64 -10.84 -1.88
N PHE A 45 -10.06 -10.83 -0.68
CA PHE A 45 -9.30 -11.97 -0.15
C PHE A 45 -10.19 -13.20 0.04
N SER A 46 -11.45 -13.04 0.42
CA SER A 46 -12.40 -14.15 0.64
C SER A 46 -12.72 -14.94 -0.63
N LYS A 47 -12.44 -14.38 -1.82
CA LYS A 47 -12.60 -15.09 -3.10
C LYS A 47 -11.52 -16.15 -3.32
N TYR A 48 -10.37 -16.03 -2.64
CA TYR A 48 -9.19 -16.84 -2.90
C TYR A 48 -8.67 -17.59 -1.66
N CYS A 49 -8.88 -17.03 -0.47
CA CYS A 49 -8.28 -17.55 0.77
C CYS A 49 -9.19 -18.55 1.50
N ASP A 50 -8.57 -19.58 2.10
CA ASP A 50 -9.26 -20.55 2.97
C ASP A 50 -9.77 -19.89 4.25
N ARG A 51 -9.05 -18.87 4.72
CA ARG A 51 -9.40 -18.07 5.90
C ARG A 51 -9.00 -16.62 5.68
N VAL A 52 -9.91 -15.72 6.02
CA VAL A 52 -9.62 -14.29 6.17
C VAL A 52 -9.90 -13.91 7.62
N SER A 53 -8.97 -13.24 8.28
CA SER A 53 -9.15 -12.70 9.63
C SER A 53 -8.63 -11.29 9.74
N VAL A 54 -9.17 -10.54 10.70
CA VAL A 54 -8.71 -9.19 11.03
C VAL A 54 -8.15 -9.20 12.43
N ASP A 55 -6.97 -8.63 12.63
CA ASP A 55 -6.38 -8.52 13.97
C ASP A 55 -6.86 -7.26 14.72
N VAL A 56 -6.41 -7.10 15.96
CA VAL A 56 -6.91 -6.05 16.86
C VAL A 56 -6.61 -4.62 16.37
N ILE A 57 -5.56 -4.42 15.57
CA ILE A 57 -5.20 -3.11 15.03
C ILE A 57 -5.81 -2.88 13.65
N GLY A 58 -6.22 -3.95 12.97
CA GLY A 58 -6.98 -3.86 11.72
C GLY A 58 -6.27 -4.46 10.51
N ASN A 59 -5.16 -5.16 10.68
CA ASN A 59 -4.54 -5.88 9.56
C ASN A 59 -5.51 -6.93 9.01
N VAL A 60 -5.64 -7.04 7.69
CA VAL A 60 -6.42 -8.11 7.04
C VAL A 60 -5.47 -9.22 6.63
N ILE A 61 -5.71 -10.43 7.13
CA ILE A 61 -4.85 -11.59 6.93
C ILE A 61 -5.63 -12.65 6.18
N GLY A 62 -5.33 -12.80 4.89
CA GLY A 62 -5.74 -13.94 4.08
C GLY A 62 -4.74 -15.09 4.23
N THR A 63 -5.22 -16.33 4.31
CA THR A 63 -4.36 -17.52 4.43
C THR A 63 -4.79 -18.60 3.45
N ILE A 64 -3.82 -19.19 2.75
CA ILE A 64 -3.97 -20.41 1.95
C ILE A 64 -2.84 -21.41 2.26
N GLY A 65 -3.07 -22.67 1.95
CA GLY A 65 -2.05 -23.72 2.06
C GLY A 65 -1.88 -24.26 3.48
N GLY A 66 -1.16 -25.39 3.58
CA GLY A 66 -1.14 -26.24 4.78
C GLY A 66 0.23 -26.52 5.39
N GLY A 67 1.31 -26.00 4.80
CA GLY A 67 2.68 -26.32 5.24
C GLY A 67 3.01 -25.89 6.68
N GLU A 68 4.01 -26.55 7.27
CA GLU A 68 4.51 -26.21 8.62
C GLU A 68 5.23 -24.86 8.63
N ARG A 69 6.03 -24.59 7.58
CA ARG A 69 6.66 -23.27 7.37
C ARG A 69 5.62 -22.30 6.83
N SER A 70 5.69 -21.05 7.29
CA SER A 70 4.83 -19.97 6.80
C SER A 70 5.62 -18.89 6.05
N VAL A 71 5.07 -18.46 4.92
CA VAL A 71 5.51 -17.31 4.14
C VAL A 71 4.50 -16.19 4.34
N MET A 72 4.97 -14.96 4.59
CA MET A 72 4.14 -13.77 4.71
C MET A 72 4.42 -12.82 3.54
N LEU A 73 3.38 -12.43 2.82
CA LEU A 73 3.40 -11.27 1.93
C LEU A 73 2.75 -10.11 2.69
N ALA A 74 3.42 -8.97 2.78
CA ALA A 74 2.96 -7.82 3.57
C ALA A 74 3.01 -6.54 2.73
N GLY A 75 1.94 -5.77 2.71
CA GLY A 75 1.85 -4.50 1.99
C GLY A 75 0.70 -3.70 2.58
N HIS A 76 0.84 -2.40 2.69
CA HIS A 76 -0.07 -1.61 3.49
C HIS A 76 -1.25 -1.09 2.68
N TYR A 77 -2.34 -0.76 3.38
CA TYR A 77 -3.53 -0.22 2.74
C TYR A 77 -4.05 1.03 3.42
N ASP A 78 -3.40 1.49 4.48
CA ASP A 78 -3.57 2.87 4.91
C ASP A 78 -2.97 3.83 3.88
N GLN A 79 -3.44 5.06 3.91
CA GLN A 79 -2.94 6.14 3.08
C GLN A 79 -2.72 7.38 3.91
N LEU A 80 -1.87 8.26 3.37
CA LEU A 80 -1.77 9.62 3.82
C LEU A 80 -3.12 10.37 3.76
N GLY A 81 -3.29 11.29 4.70
CA GLY A 81 -4.44 12.19 4.76
C GLY A 81 -4.24 13.36 5.70
N PHE A 82 -5.33 13.95 6.16
CA PHE A 82 -5.32 14.99 7.18
C PHE A 82 -6.37 14.69 8.25
N MET A 83 -6.30 15.40 9.36
CA MET A 83 -7.27 15.31 10.43
C MET A 83 -7.67 16.70 10.91
N VAL A 84 -8.97 16.93 11.06
CA VAL A 84 -9.51 18.18 11.63
C VAL A 84 -9.12 18.26 13.10
N GLY A 85 -8.41 19.33 13.47
CA GLY A 85 -7.99 19.60 14.85
C GLY A 85 -8.83 20.66 15.56
N HIS A 86 -9.45 21.57 14.82
CA HIS A 86 -10.25 22.67 15.36
C HIS A 86 -11.17 23.25 14.27
N ILE A 87 -12.36 23.73 14.66
CA ILE A 87 -13.26 24.49 13.79
C ILE A 87 -13.38 25.89 14.38
N ASP A 88 -13.03 26.91 13.61
CA ASP A 88 -13.09 28.29 14.08
C ASP A 88 -14.51 28.88 14.03
N GLU A 89 -14.69 30.05 14.66
CA GLU A 89 -15.99 30.73 14.73
C GLU A 89 -16.54 31.15 13.36
N LYS A 90 -15.70 31.15 12.30
CA LYS A 90 -16.11 31.46 10.93
C LYS A 90 -16.42 30.21 10.11
N GLY A 91 -16.37 29.03 10.73
CA GLY A 91 -16.68 27.75 10.08
C GLY A 91 -15.50 27.10 9.35
N TYR A 92 -14.28 27.63 9.45
CA TYR A 92 -13.12 27.00 8.81
C TYR A 92 -12.52 25.89 9.68
N ALA A 93 -12.09 24.79 9.06
CA ALA A 93 -11.38 23.73 9.76
C ALA A 93 -9.87 23.95 9.72
N HIS A 94 -9.26 23.95 10.90
CA HIS A 94 -7.83 23.73 11.10
C HIS A 94 -7.56 22.23 11.06
N PHE A 95 -6.44 21.85 10.46
CA PHE A 95 -6.09 20.45 10.27
C PHE A 95 -4.61 20.20 10.50
N SER A 96 -4.25 18.92 10.65
CA SER A 96 -2.86 18.45 10.68
C SER A 96 -2.70 17.30 9.69
N PRO A 97 -1.52 17.14 9.06
CA PRO A 97 -1.24 15.98 8.22
C PRO A 97 -1.22 14.70 9.06
N VAL A 98 -1.71 13.62 8.47
CA VAL A 98 -1.53 12.26 8.92
C VAL A 98 -0.54 11.61 7.94
N GLY A 99 0.65 11.29 8.45
CA GLY A 99 1.82 10.83 7.69
C GLY A 99 2.61 11.95 6.97
N GLY A 100 3.50 11.56 6.05
CA GLY A 100 4.60 12.39 5.53
C GLY A 100 4.26 13.30 4.34
N TRP A 101 3.53 14.39 4.56
CA TRP A 101 3.15 15.29 3.45
C TRP A 101 4.17 16.39 3.10
N ASP A 102 4.31 16.66 1.79
CA ASP A 102 4.83 17.94 1.29
C ASP A 102 3.74 19.02 1.35
N PRO A 103 3.91 20.12 2.10
CA PRO A 103 2.92 21.19 2.17
C PRO A 103 2.64 21.86 0.81
N ARG A 104 3.56 21.77 -0.16
CA ARG A 104 3.38 22.36 -1.50
C ARG A 104 2.22 21.74 -2.27
N VAL A 105 1.91 20.46 -2.05
CA VAL A 105 0.82 19.77 -2.76
C VAL A 105 -0.54 19.92 -2.06
N ALA A 106 -0.59 20.57 -0.90
CA ALA A 106 -1.82 20.74 -0.15
C ALA A 106 -2.64 21.96 -0.61
N TYR A 107 -2.00 23.09 -0.88
CA TYR A 107 -2.70 24.32 -1.27
C TYR A 107 -3.46 24.15 -2.59
N GLY A 108 -4.76 24.45 -2.58
CA GLY A 108 -5.65 24.34 -3.74
C GLY A 108 -6.20 22.93 -3.97
N THR A 109 -5.82 21.95 -3.15
CA THR A 109 -6.33 20.58 -3.24
C THR A 109 -7.77 20.52 -2.74
N ARG A 110 -8.67 20.00 -3.58
CA ARG A 110 -10.03 19.63 -3.18
C ARG A 110 -9.96 18.40 -2.27
N VAL A 111 -10.75 18.39 -1.22
CA VAL A 111 -10.72 17.35 -0.18
C VAL A 111 -12.12 16.85 0.16
N ARG A 112 -12.19 15.64 0.71
CA ARG A 112 -13.37 15.03 1.33
C ARG A 112 -13.16 14.99 2.83
N ILE A 113 -13.99 15.71 3.59
CA ILE A 113 -14.02 15.62 5.06
C ILE A 113 -15.00 14.52 5.43
N TRP A 114 -14.53 13.48 6.12
CA TRP A 114 -15.37 12.32 6.41
C TRP A 114 -16.31 12.65 7.58
N VAL A 115 -17.61 12.48 7.36
CA VAL A 115 -18.66 12.76 8.35
C VAL A 115 -19.47 11.51 8.71
N GLY A 116 -19.06 10.35 8.19
CA GLY A 116 -19.60 9.04 8.53
C GLY A 116 -18.65 7.91 8.14
N ASP A 117 -19.09 6.68 8.38
CA ASP A 117 -18.27 5.48 8.21
C ASP A 117 -18.30 4.92 6.78
N GLU A 118 -19.15 5.46 5.89
CA GLU A 118 -19.26 5.02 4.51
C GLU A 118 -18.49 5.96 3.56
N PRO A 119 -17.93 5.46 2.43
CA PRO A 119 -17.08 6.26 1.54
C PRO A 119 -17.74 7.50 0.90
N ASP A 120 -19.06 7.50 0.78
CA ASP A 120 -19.86 8.61 0.25
C ASP A 120 -20.36 9.58 1.34
N ALA A 121 -20.16 9.26 2.61
CA ALA A 121 -20.51 10.10 3.74
C ALA A 121 -19.43 11.16 4.02
N TYR A 122 -19.31 12.14 3.12
CA TYR A 122 -18.34 13.23 3.24
C TYR A 122 -18.92 14.60 2.91
N VAL A 123 -18.25 15.64 3.39
CA VAL A 123 -18.43 17.04 2.99
C VAL A 123 -17.26 17.44 2.10
N THR A 124 -17.55 18.00 0.93
CA THR A 124 -16.52 18.52 0.03
C THR A 124 -15.94 19.82 0.58
N GLY A 125 -14.61 19.92 0.59
CA GLY A 125 -13.90 21.13 0.95
C GLY A 125 -12.71 21.42 0.03
N VAL A 126 -12.00 22.51 0.31
CA VAL A 126 -10.77 22.89 -0.36
C VAL A 126 -9.76 23.42 0.65
N ILE A 127 -8.49 23.01 0.51
CA ILE A 127 -7.41 23.56 1.32
C ILE A 127 -7.01 24.94 0.78
N GLY A 128 -7.25 25.97 1.59
CA GLY A 128 -6.96 27.36 1.30
C GLY A 128 -5.85 27.93 2.19
N THR A 129 -5.15 28.92 1.65
CA THR A 129 -4.30 29.85 2.39
C THR A 129 -4.29 31.21 1.70
N ARG A 130 -3.60 32.19 2.27
CA ARG A 130 -3.47 33.53 1.67
C ARG A 130 -2.79 33.42 0.29
N PRO A 131 -3.40 33.93 -0.79
CA PRO A 131 -2.78 33.92 -2.12
C PRO A 131 -1.42 34.63 -2.13
N ALA A 132 -0.46 34.11 -2.89
CA ALA A 132 0.91 34.61 -2.92
C ALA A 132 1.03 36.10 -3.31
N HIS A 133 0.13 36.64 -4.14
CA HIS A 133 0.16 38.06 -4.49
C HIS A 133 -0.27 38.99 -3.34
N LEU A 134 -0.87 38.44 -2.28
CA LEU A 134 -1.24 39.13 -1.04
C LEU A 134 -0.26 38.84 0.11
N THR A 135 0.81 38.09 -0.13
CA THR A 135 1.86 37.84 0.86
C THR A 135 3.07 38.74 0.63
N GLU A 136 3.85 38.96 1.70
CA GLU A 136 5.12 39.68 1.62
C GLU A 136 6.12 38.91 0.74
N PRO A 137 7.02 39.58 0.01
CA PRO A 137 7.95 38.92 -0.91
C PRO A 137 8.74 37.76 -0.27
N LYS A 138 9.19 37.93 0.99
CA LYS A 138 9.95 36.92 1.73
C LYS A 138 9.13 35.68 2.10
N GLU A 139 7.81 35.81 2.24
CA GLU A 139 6.93 34.68 2.54
C GLU A 139 6.74 33.78 1.31
N ARG A 140 6.91 34.32 0.10
CA ARG A 140 6.73 33.60 -1.17
C ARG A 140 7.83 32.58 -1.46
N GLU A 141 8.99 32.73 -0.82
CA GLU A 141 10.14 31.85 -1.04
C GLU A 141 10.00 30.50 -0.34
N LYS A 142 9.02 30.35 0.56
CA LYS A 142 8.84 29.14 1.38
C LYS A 142 7.46 28.55 1.15
N ALA A 143 7.37 27.23 1.23
CA ALA A 143 6.08 26.57 1.29
C ALA A 143 5.32 27.01 2.54
N VAL A 144 4.02 27.29 2.38
CA VAL A 144 3.14 27.64 3.51
C VAL A 144 3.01 26.42 4.42
N PRO A 145 3.25 26.53 5.74
CA PRO A 145 3.12 25.39 6.63
C PRO A 145 1.63 25.06 6.88
N PHE A 146 1.31 23.80 7.14
CA PHE A 146 -0.06 23.32 7.38
C PHE A 146 -0.84 24.12 8.43
N LYS A 147 -0.18 24.55 9.51
CA LYS A 147 -0.80 25.36 10.57
C LYS A 147 -1.38 26.70 10.07
N ASP A 148 -0.92 27.20 8.93
CA ASP A 148 -1.35 28.44 8.29
C ASP A 148 -2.31 28.20 7.11
N MET A 149 -2.75 26.95 6.92
CA MET A 149 -3.78 26.55 5.97
C MET A 149 -5.10 26.25 6.68
N ARG A 150 -6.22 26.37 5.96
CA ARG A 150 -7.56 26.02 6.44
C ARG A 150 -8.28 25.19 5.39
N ILE A 151 -9.20 24.34 5.81
CA ILE A 151 -10.18 23.73 4.91
C ILE A 151 -11.42 24.61 4.91
N ASP A 152 -11.78 25.11 3.75
CA ASP A 152 -13.06 25.78 3.49
C ASP A 152 -14.03 24.74 2.91
N PHE A 153 -15.19 24.63 3.54
CA PHE A 153 -16.28 23.75 3.14
C PHE A 153 -17.63 24.48 3.23
N ALA A 154 -17.60 25.80 3.08
CA ALA A 154 -18.77 26.69 2.98
C ALA A 154 -19.68 26.76 4.23
N ALA A 155 -19.18 26.40 5.41
CA ALA A 155 -19.87 26.72 6.68
C ALA A 155 -19.71 28.22 7.01
N LYS A 156 -20.79 28.89 7.41
CA LYS A 156 -20.74 30.33 7.79
C LYS A 156 -20.20 30.55 9.20
N ASP A 157 -20.36 29.55 10.05
CA ASP A 157 -19.91 29.57 11.44
C ASP A 157 -19.67 28.13 11.93
N ARG A 158 -19.20 28.02 13.16
CA ARG A 158 -18.96 26.74 13.82
C ARG A 158 -20.22 25.88 13.92
N LYS A 159 -21.39 26.49 14.13
CA LYS A 159 -22.65 25.77 14.33
C LYS A 159 -23.10 25.10 13.03
N GLU A 160 -23.01 25.80 11.90
CA GLU A 160 -23.29 25.22 10.57
C GLU A 160 -22.27 24.12 10.21
N ALA A 161 -20.99 24.32 10.53
CA ALA A 161 -19.99 23.26 10.37
C ALA A 161 -20.34 22.02 11.18
N GLU A 162 -20.85 22.22 12.40
CA GLU A 162 -21.33 21.13 13.23
C GLU A 162 -22.60 20.48 12.61
N GLU A 163 -23.57 21.26 12.13
CA GLU A 163 -24.76 20.70 11.46
C GLU A 163 -24.41 19.87 10.21
N LEU A 164 -23.32 20.18 9.51
CA LEU A 164 -22.79 19.40 8.38
C LEU A 164 -22.07 18.10 8.79
N GLY A 165 -21.91 17.83 10.08
CA GLY A 165 -21.22 16.64 10.59
C GLY A 165 -19.70 16.78 10.73
N VAL A 166 -19.11 17.92 10.35
CA VAL A 166 -17.66 18.16 10.51
C VAL A 166 -17.33 18.38 11.98
N ARG A 167 -16.37 17.61 12.53
CA ARG A 167 -15.93 17.65 13.93
C ARG A 167 -14.42 17.53 14.05
N VAL A 168 -13.91 17.89 15.22
CA VAL A 168 -12.53 17.54 15.61
C VAL A 168 -12.39 16.02 15.58
N GLY A 169 -11.32 15.53 14.95
CA GLY A 169 -11.06 14.11 14.73
C GLY A 169 -11.56 13.59 13.37
N CYS A 170 -12.34 14.36 12.60
CA CYS A 170 -12.73 13.95 11.25
C CYS A 170 -11.48 13.74 10.37
N PRO A 171 -11.32 12.55 9.76
CA PRO A 171 -10.34 12.32 8.72
C PRO A 171 -10.67 13.12 7.46
N VAL A 172 -9.64 13.43 6.68
CA VAL A 172 -9.74 14.19 5.45
C VAL A 172 -8.83 13.56 4.41
N THR A 173 -9.34 13.34 3.21
CA THR A 173 -8.55 12.85 2.06
C THR A 173 -8.63 13.80 0.87
N PRO A 174 -7.63 13.81 -0.02
CA PRO A 174 -7.80 14.44 -1.32
C PRO A 174 -8.99 13.86 -2.07
N ASP A 175 -9.75 14.73 -2.73
CA ASP A 175 -10.84 14.33 -3.61
C ASP A 175 -10.30 13.99 -5.00
N SER A 176 -9.57 12.88 -5.07
CA SER A 176 -9.01 12.30 -6.28
C SER A 176 -9.58 10.89 -6.52
N THR A 177 -9.60 10.47 -7.79
CA THR A 177 -10.13 9.18 -8.23
C THR A 177 -9.15 8.54 -9.19
N LEU A 178 -9.11 7.20 -9.20
CA LEU A 178 -8.30 6.45 -10.17
C LEU A 178 -8.73 6.77 -11.60
N ALA A 179 -7.76 7.05 -12.47
CA ALA A 179 -7.96 7.25 -13.89
C ALA A 179 -6.80 6.63 -14.69
N ARG A 180 -7.05 6.37 -15.98
CA ARG A 180 -5.98 6.05 -16.94
C ARG A 180 -5.27 7.35 -17.32
N LEU A 181 -3.94 7.34 -17.31
CA LEU A 181 -3.16 8.53 -17.64
C LEU A 181 -3.11 8.73 -19.18
N GLY A 182 -3.31 9.98 -19.62
CA GLY A 182 -3.33 10.33 -21.05
C GLY A 182 -4.52 9.69 -21.78
N SER A 183 -4.29 9.14 -22.97
CA SER A 183 -5.32 8.44 -23.76
C SER A 183 -5.53 6.97 -23.33
N GLY A 184 -4.89 6.53 -22.25
CA GLY A 184 -5.05 5.19 -21.67
C GLY A 184 -4.34 4.03 -22.38
N GLY A 185 -3.76 4.24 -23.56
CA GLY A 185 -3.03 3.22 -24.31
C GLY A 185 -1.65 2.86 -23.74
N GLY A 186 -1.10 3.67 -22.83
CA GLY A 186 0.25 3.48 -22.28
C GLY A 186 0.34 2.57 -21.05
N GLY A 187 -0.77 2.01 -20.57
CA GLY A 187 -0.79 1.16 -19.37
C GLY A 187 -0.52 1.88 -18.03
N LEU A 188 -0.32 3.20 -18.07
CA LEU A 188 -0.13 4.04 -16.88
C LEU A 188 -1.47 4.49 -16.30
N VAL A 189 -1.52 4.55 -14.97
CA VAL A 189 -2.69 5.00 -14.21
C VAL A 189 -2.28 6.10 -13.25
N VAL A 190 -3.23 6.98 -12.91
CA VAL A 190 -3.06 8.10 -11.99
C VAL A 190 -4.15 8.05 -10.94
N GLY A 191 -3.83 8.31 -9.68
CA GLY A 191 -4.79 8.26 -8.60
C GLY A 191 -4.17 8.50 -7.23
N PRO A 192 -4.99 8.55 -6.17
CA PRO A 192 -4.51 8.64 -4.81
C PRO A 192 -4.03 7.27 -4.31
N ALA A 193 -3.16 7.27 -3.30
CA ALA A 193 -2.86 6.09 -2.47
C ALA A 193 -2.37 4.86 -3.25
N PHE A 194 -1.61 5.04 -4.35
CA PHE A 194 -0.91 3.89 -4.93
C PHE A 194 0.07 3.31 -3.92
N ASP A 195 0.75 4.19 -3.19
CA ASP A 195 1.35 3.95 -1.87
C ASP A 195 0.27 3.70 -0.80
N ASP A 196 -0.01 2.45 -0.41
CA ASP A 196 0.51 1.18 -0.95
C ASP A 196 -0.62 0.22 -1.39
N VAL A 197 -1.79 0.77 -1.74
CA VAL A 197 -2.93 -0.04 -2.20
C VAL A 197 -2.58 -0.89 -3.43
N CYS A 198 -1.55 -0.49 -4.20
CA CYS A 198 -1.07 -1.28 -5.31
C CYS A 198 -0.39 -2.60 -4.88
N ALA A 199 0.30 -2.69 -3.74
CA ALA A 199 0.79 -3.97 -3.23
C ALA A 199 -0.35 -4.93 -2.90
N VAL A 200 -1.44 -4.44 -2.30
CA VAL A 200 -2.63 -5.29 -2.02
C VAL A 200 -3.25 -5.81 -3.31
N ALA A 201 -3.31 -4.98 -4.36
CA ALA A 201 -3.73 -5.43 -5.69
C ALA A 201 -2.77 -6.46 -6.29
N ALA A 202 -1.45 -6.31 -6.07
CA ALA A 202 -0.44 -7.29 -6.48
C ALA A 202 -0.67 -8.64 -5.78
N PHE A 203 -1.05 -8.62 -4.49
CA PHE A 203 -1.37 -9.84 -3.77
C PHE A 203 -2.63 -10.53 -4.30
N ILE A 204 -3.65 -9.77 -4.72
CA ILE A 204 -4.83 -10.34 -5.38
C ILE A 204 -4.41 -11.03 -6.69
N LYS A 205 -3.49 -10.43 -7.47
CA LYS A 205 -2.90 -11.09 -8.64
C LYS A 205 -2.11 -12.34 -8.26
N THR A 206 -1.32 -12.31 -7.19
CA THR A 206 -0.60 -13.49 -6.68
C THR A 206 -1.55 -14.61 -6.31
N LEU A 207 -2.62 -14.30 -5.59
CA LEU A 207 -3.66 -15.26 -5.20
C LEU A 207 -4.39 -15.84 -6.43
N ASP A 208 -4.70 -15.01 -7.42
CA ASP A 208 -5.32 -15.45 -8.66
C ASP A 208 -4.38 -16.36 -9.48
N GLU A 209 -3.08 -16.10 -9.48
CA GLU A 209 -2.07 -16.96 -10.13
C GLU A 209 -1.89 -18.30 -9.39
N LEU A 210 -1.97 -18.28 -8.06
CA LEU A 210 -1.81 -19.49 -7.23
C LEU A 210 -3.08 -20.34 -7.13
N ARG A 211 -4.26 -19.80 -7.46
CA ARG A 211 -5.55 -20.49 -7.23
C ARG A 211 -5.67 -21.86 -7.89
N ALA A 212 -5.03 -22.05 -9.05
CA ALA A 212 -5.14 -23.29 -9.83
C ALA A 212 -4.35 -24.42 -9.16
N GLU A 213 -3.26 -24.06 -8.49
CA GLU A 213 -2.39 -24.97 -7.76
C GLU A 213 -1.88 -24.24 -6.51
N PRO A 214 -2.70 -24.22 -5.43
CA PRO A 214 -2.36 -23.56 -4.18
C PRO A 214 -1.14 -24.23 -3.52
N PRO A 215 -0.33 -23.46 -2.76
CA PRO A 215 0.86 -24.00 -2.12
C PRO A 215 0.50 -25.13 -1.14
N GLN A 216 1.26 -26.22 -1.20
CA GLN A 216 1.16 -27.40 -0.34
C GLN A 216 2.32 -27.49 0.65
N GLY A 217 3.53 -27.05 0.26
CA GLY A 217 4.75 -27.12 1.06
C GLY A 217 4.90 -25.99 2.08
N VAL A 218 4.20 -24.87 1.88
CA VAL A 218 4.17 -23.73 2.81
C VAL A 218 2.74 -23.28 3.09
N LYS A 219 2.57 -22.60 4.20
CA LYS A 219 1.39 -21.80 4.50
C LYS A 219 1.62 -20.37 4.08
N LEU A 220 0.83 -19.84 3.16
CA LEU A 220 0.94 -18.47 2.70
C LEU A 220 -0.02 -17.58 3.48
N HIS A 221 0.52 -16.55 4.13
CA HIS A 221 -0.23 -15.44 4.69
C HIS A 221 -0.08 -14.22 3.77
N VAL A 222 -1.19 -13.74 3.23
CA VAL A 222 -1.26 -12.46 2.54
C VAL A 222 -1.83 -11.44 3.52
N VAL A 223 -1.05 -10.42 3.85
CA VAL A 223 -1.35 -9.47 4.90
C VAL A 223 -1.44 -8.07 4.30
N ALA A 224 -2.65 -7.52 4.28
CA ALA A 224 -2.85 -6.10 4.07
C ALA A 224 -2.68 -5.39 5.42
N THR A 225 -1.57 -4.66 5.59
CA THR A 225 -1.19 -4.04 6.86
C THR A 225 -1.76 -2.65 7.03
N VAL A 226 -1.90 -2.21 8.28
CA VAL A 226 -2.34 -0.86 8.65
C VAL A 226 -1.23 -0.05 9.29
N GLN A 227 -1.35 1.28 9.27
CA GLN A 227 -0.46 2.20 9.98
C GLN A 227 1.03 2.04 9.64
N GLU A 228 1.34 1.80 8.38
CA GLU A 228 2.72 1.85 7.88
C GLU A 228 3.25 3.28 8.01
N GLU A 229 2.48 4.25 7.52
CA GLU A 229 2.87 5.64 7.25
C GLU A 229 3.22 6.45 8.51
N ILE A 230 2.96 5.86 9.69
CA ILE A 230 3.26 6.44 11.01
C ILE A 230 4.16 5.54 11.86
N GLY A 231 4.77 4.52 11.26
CA GLY A 231 5.82 3.71 11.87
C GLY A 231 5.63 2.20 11.81
N LEU A 232 5.17 1.63 10.69
CA LEU A 232 5.23 0.18 10.42
C LEU A 232 4.45 -0.67 11.44
N ARG A 233 3.40 -0.12 12.04
CA ARG A 233 2.77 -0.70 13.23
C ARG A 233 2.03 -2.00 12.90
N GLY A 234 1.34 -2.01 11.77
CA GLY A 234 0.61 -3.18 11.27
C GLY A 234 1.53 -4.37 11.06
N ALA A 235 2.64 -4.21 10.34
CA ALA A 235 3.64 -5.25 10.18
C ALA A 235 4.29 -5.70 11.48
N THR A 236 4.57 -4.76 12.40
CA THR A 236 5.13 -5.12 13.71
C THR A 236 4.21 -6.08 14.47
N VAL A 237 2.91 -5.78 14.51
CA VAL A 237 1.91 -6.60 15.21
C VAL A 237 1.67 -7.93 14.48
N SER A 238 1.41 -7.88 13.18
CA SER A 238 1.10 -9.07 12.38
C SER A 238 2.30 -10.01 12.26
N GLY A 239 3.51 -9.49 12.06
CA GLY A 239 4.75 -10.26 12.06
C GLY A 239 4.99 -10.98 13.39
N TYR A 240 4.71 -10.31 14.52
CA TYR A 240 4.85 -10.94 15.83
C TYR A 240 3.81 -12.05 16.04
N ASN A 241 2.57 -11.83 15.62
CA ASN A 241 1.47 -12.78 15.79
C ASN A 241 1.60 -14.01 14.89
N LEU A 242 2.01 -13.81 13.63
CA LEU A 242 2.14 -14.87 12.63
C LEU A 242 3.46 -15.61 12.72
N ASN A 243 4.53 -14.96 13.20
CA ASN A 243 5.89 -15.51 13.31
C ASN A 243 6.32 -16.23 12.01
N PRO A 244 6.34 -15.54 10.86
CA PRO A 244 6.64 -16.17 9.59
C PRO A 244 8.09 -16.63 9.50
N TRP A 245 8.31 -17.76 8.82
CA TRP A 245 9.66 -18.22 8.47
C TRP A 245 10.32 -17.29 7.44
N CYS A 246 9.53 -16.86 6.45
CA CYS A 246 9.92 -15.92 5.42
C CYS A 246 8.86 -14.82 5.28
N ALA A 247 9.28 -13.56 5.17
CA ALA A 247 8.41 -12.42 4.92
C ALA A 247 8.92 -11.60 3.75
N ILE A 248 8.05 -11.30 2.80
CA ILE A 248 8.33 -10.44 1.65
C ILE A 248 7.38 -9.25 1.77
N ALA A 249 7.93 -8.06 1.98
CA ALA A 249 7.13 -6.86 1.83
C ALA A 249 6.97 -6.53 0.34
N ALA A 250 5.79 -6.06 -0.03
CA ALA A 250 5.59 -5.31 -1.24
C ALA A 250 5.24 -3.88 -0.86
N ASP A 251 5.79 -2.93 -1.60
CA ASP A 251 5.64 -1.49 -1.35
C ASP A 251 5.84 -0.73 -2.66
N VAL A 252 5.72 0.58 -2.69
CA VAL A 252 6.17 1.41 -3.81
C VAL A 252 7.66 1.75 -3.71
N THR A 253 8.25 2.21 -4.80
CA THR A 253 9.58 2.85 -4.78
C THR A 253 9.64 3.97 -5.80
N HIS A 254 10.49 4.97 -5.57
CA HIS A 254 10.61 6.11 -6.45
C HIS A 254 11.15 5.70 -7.84
N ALA A 255 10.50 6.19 -8.89
CA ALA A 255 10.94 6.06 -10.27
C ALA A 255 11.46 7.38 -10.85
N VAL A 256 12.24 7.31 -11.93
CA VAL A 256 12.68 8.47 -12.72
C VAL A 256 11.47 9.25 -13.21
N ALA A 257 11.48 10.56 -12.95
CA ALA A 257 10.39 11.50 -13.18
C ALA A 257 10.95 12.92 -13.44
N PRO A 258 10.13 13.89 -13.88
CA PRO A 258 10.58 15.28 -14.00
C PRO A 258 11.21 15.79 -12.69
N GLY A 259 12.49 16.17 -12.75
CA GLY A 259 13.25 16.65 -11.59
C GLY A 259 13.82 15.54 -10.68
N VAL A 260 13.65 14.27 -11.03
CA VAL A 260 14.19 13.11 -10.30
C VAL A 260 15.20 12.37 -11.18
N GLU A 261 16.48 12.60 -10.91
CA GLU A 261 17.60 12.01 -11.64
C GLU A 261 17.73 10.49 -11.39
N ALA A 262 18.11 9.72 -12.41
CA ALA A 262 18.32 8.27 -12.32
C ALA A 262 19.28 7.87 -11.18
N SER A 263 20.35 8.63 -10.98
CA SER A 263 21.35 8.39 -9.93
C SER A 263 20.79 8.51 -8.50
N ARG A 264 19.64 9.15 -8.32
CA ARG A 264 18.99 9.30 -7.01
C ARG A 264 18.09 8.14 -6.65
N VAL A 265 17.53 7.46 -7.65
CA VAL A 265 16.51 6.42 -7.46
C VAL A 265 16.97 5.03 -7.90
N GLY A 266 18.20 4.91 -8.39
CA GLY A 266 18.75 3.63 -8.86
C GLY A 266 18.36 3.28 -10.30
N ASP A 267 18.11 4.30 -11.13
CA ASP A 267 17.69 4.16 -12.53
C ASP A 267 16.43 3.30 -12.71
N ILE A 268 15.48 3.43 -11.78
CA ILE A 268 14.19 2.73 -11.80
C ILE A 268 13.19 3.47 -12.68
N HIS A 269 12.51 2.75 -13.57
CA HIS A 269 11.53 3.31 -14.51
C HIS A 269 10.18 2.58 -14.41
N LEU A 270 9.10 3.32 -14.68
CA LEU A 270 7.78 2.72 -14.90
C LEU A 270 7.79 1.87 -16.17
N GLY A 271 7.03 0.78 -16.17
CA GLY A 271 6.87 -0.15 -17.30
C GLY A 271 8.05 -1.10 -17.50
N LYS A 272 9.00 -1.15 -16.56
CA LYS A 272 10.20 -2.00 -16.62
C LYS A 272 10.16 -3.17 -15.61
N GLY A 273 9.01 -3.39 -14.98
CA GLY A 273 8.78 -4.48 -14.05
C GLY A 273 9.02 -4.13 -12.58
N PRO A 274 8.64 -5.05 -11.66
CA PRO A 274 8.91 -4.94 -10.22
C PRO A 274 10.38 -4.69 -9.92
N VAL A 275 10.64 -4.08 -8.78
CA VAL A 275 11.98 -3.77 -8.30
C VAL A 275 12.34 -4.71 -7.15
N VAL A 276 13.34 -5.56 -7.36
CA VAL A 276 13.90 -6.41 -6.30
C VAL A 276 14.92 -5.60 -5.50
N ALA A 277 14.70 -5.49 -4.19
CA ALA A 277 15.58 -4.74 -3.31
C ALA A 277 16.73 -5.61 -2.78
N VAL A 278 17.94 -5.04 -2.73
CA VAL A 278 19.14 -5.68 -2.18
C VAL A 278 19.78 -4.80 -1.13
N GLY A 279 20.23 -5.39 -0.03
CA GLY A 279 20.77 -4.61 1.09
C GLY A 279 20.72 -5.35 2.42
N ALA A 280 21.20 -4.69 3.48
CA ALA A 280 21.31 -5.30 4.80
C ALA A 280 19.96 -5.67 5.44
N ASN A 281 18.86 -5.04 4.98
CA ASN A 281 17.52 -5.34 5.48
C ASN A 281 16.93 -6.64 4.89
N PHE A 282 17.56 -7.21 3.86
CA PHE A 282 17.03 -8.35 3.12
C PHE A 282 17.98 -9.55 3.21
N THR A 283 17.44 -10.75 3.03
CA THR A 283 18.22 -11.98 3.03
C THR A 283 18.74 -12.26 1.62
N LYS A 284 20.07 -12.44 1.50
CA LYS A 284 20.73 -12.61 0.20
C LYS A 284 20.11 -13.69 -0.67
N ALA A 285 19.95 -14.87 -0.10
CA ALA A 285 19.41 -15.99 -0.84
C ALA A 285 17.96 -15.76 -1.31
N LEU A 286 17.17 -14.94 -0.59
CA LEU A 286 15.81 -14.65 -1.00
C LEU A 286 15.75 -13.72 -2.21
N TRP A 287 16.57 -12.65 -2.26
CA TRP A 287 16.59 -11.82 -3.47
C TRP A 287 17.18 -12.57 -4.67
N GLU A 288 18.14 -13.48 -4.45
CA GLU A 288 18.67 -14.34 -5.52
C GLU A 288 17.61 -15.33 -6.04
N ILE A 289 16.74 -15.84 -5.16
CA ILE A 289 15.56 -16.63 -5.57
C ILE A 289 14.63 -15.76 -6.43
N MET A 290 14.29 -14.54 -5.98
CA MET A 290 13.39 -13.65 -6.74
C MET A 290 13.95 -13.30 -8.13
N GLU A 291 15.22 -12.89 -8.21
CA GLU A 291 15.89 -12.58 -9.48
C GLU A 291 15.91 -13.81 -10.41
N ARG A 292 16.28 -14.99 -9.88
CA ARG A 292 16.29 -16.25 -10.66
C ARG A 292 14.90 -16.63 -11.18
N GLU A 293 13.87 -16.56 -10.34
CA GLU A 293 12.50 -16.90 -10.73
C GLU A 293 11.96 -15.91 -11.77
N ALA A 294 12.31 -14.63 -11.65
CA ALA A 294 11.98 -13.63 -12.66
C ALA A 294 12.61 -13.97 -14.01
N GLU A 295 13.92 -14.27 -14.03
CA GLU A 295 14.65 -14.65 -15.25
C GLU A 295 14.11 -15.94 -15.88
N ALA A 296 13.91 -17.00 -15.09
CA ALA A 296 13.44 -18.31 -15.55
C ALA A 296 12.05 -18.25 -16.21
N ARG A 297 11.21 -17.29 -15.79
CA ARG A 297 9.83 -17.12 -16.26
C ARG A 297 9.66 -15.95 -17.23
N GLY A 298 10.74 -15.22 -17.53
CA GLY A 298 10.70 -14.04 -18.41
C GLY A 298 9.92 -12.86 -17.83
N ILE A 299 9.85 -12.75 -16.49
CA ILE A 299 9.22 -11.63 -15.80
C ILE A 299 10.22 -10.46 -15.80
N PRO A 300 9.90 -9.31 -16.42
CA PRO A 300 10.79 -8.15 -16.36
C PRO A 300 10.94 -7.70 -14.91
N HIS A 301 12.16 -7.37 -14.51
CA HIS A 301 12.42 -6.85 -13.17
C HIS A 301 13.59 -5.86 -13.20
N GLN A 302 13.66 -5.05 -12.16
CA GLN A 302 14.70 -4.07 -11.91
C GLN A 302 15.33 -4.35 -10.55
N ARG A 303 16.44 -3.70 -10.25
CA ARG A 303 17.19 -3.93 -9.01
C ARG A 303 17.50 -2.62 -8.31
N GLN A 304 17.25 -2.54 -7.01
CA GLN A 304 17.53 -1.35 -6.21
C GLN A 304 18.38 -1.70 -4.98
N GLY A 305 19.47 -0.96 -4.79
CA GLY A 305 20.28 -1.03 -3.58
C GLY A 305 19.69 -0.19 -2.45
N VAL A 306 19.45 -0.80 -1.29
CA VAL A 306 18.90 -0.15 -0.09
C VAL A 306 19.94 -0.26 1.04
N PRO A 307 20.77 0.78 1.25
CA PRO A 307 21.90 0.70 2.18
C PRO A 307 21.52 0.90 3.65
N SER A 308 20.29 1.33 3.95
CA SER A 308 19.82 1.67 5.30
C SER A 308 18.36 1.26 5.48
N ARG A 309 17.66 1.89 6.43
CA ARG A 309 16.22 1.70 6.65
C ARG A 309 15.46 1.78 5.33
N SER A 310 14.75 0.71 4.97
CA SER A 310 13.93 0.66 3.75
C SER A 310 12.78 1.66 3.80
N GLY A 311 12.27 1.94 5.01
CA GLY A 311 11.07 2.75 5.18
C GLY A 311 9.82 2.00 4.73
N THR A 312 9.85 0.67 4.83
CA THR A 312 8.75 -0.23 4.44
C THR A 312 8.51 -1.25 5.55
N ASP A 313 7.43 -2.01 5.47
CA ASP A 313 7.10 -3.08 6.40
C ASP A 313 8.22 -4.15 6.55
N ALA A 314 9.06 -4.36 5.52
CA ALA A 314 10.21 -5.26 5.60
C ALA A 314 11.20 -4.89 6.72
N TRP A 315 11.27 -3.60 7.07
CA TRP A 315 12.13 -3.12 8.16
C TRP A 315 11.68 -3.67 9.51
N ALA A 316 10.36 -3.66 9.76
CA ALA A 316 9.80 -4.20 10.99
C ALA A 316 9.85 -5.73 11.01
N LEU A 317 9.57 -6.37 9.87
CA LEU A 317 9.46 -7.82 9.75
C LEU A 317 10.81 -8.52 9.90
N GLN A 318 11.90 -7.95 9.38
CA GLN A 318 13.22 -8.61 9.43
C GLN A 318 13.65 -8.96 10.86
N VAL A 319 13.37 -8.09 11.83
CA VAL A 319 13.84 -8.21 13.21
C VAL A 319 12.77 -8.72 14.17
N VAL A 320 11.64 -9.22 13.66
CA VAL A 320 10.58 -9.71 14.51
C VAL A 320 11.03 -10.97 15.25
N ARG A 321 10.84 -11.00 16.58
CA ARG A 321 11.26 -12.12 17.45
C ARG A 321 12.75 -12.48 17.27
N GLY A 322 13.03 -13.66 16.72
CA GLY A 322 14.40 -14.16 16.47
C GLY A 322 14.95 -13.78 15.10
N GLY A 323 14.22 -12.95 14.35
CA GLY A 323 14.49 -12.58 12.96
C GLY A 323 13.67 -13.42 11.98
N THR A 324 13.45 -12.87 10.79
CA THR A 324 12.72 -13.52 9.69
C THR A 324 13.53 -13.38 8.40
N ILE A 325 13.50 -14.40 7.54
CA ILE A 325 14.06 -14.30 6.18
C ILE A 325 13.26 -13.21 5.46
N SER A 326 13.91 -12.10 5.11
CA SER A 326 13.22 -10.86 4.72
C SER A 326 13.52 -10.48 3.27
N GLY A 327 12.50 -10.07 2.53
CA GLY A 327 12.62 -9.57 1.16
C GLY A 327 11.74 -8.34 0.93
N LEU A 328 12.04 -7.60 -0.13
CA LEU A 328 11.23 -6.47 -0.59
C LEU A 328 11.13 -6.48 -2.11
N VAL A 329 9.90 -6.38 -2.62
CA VAL A 329 9.60 -6.19 -4.03
C VAL A 329 8.78 -4.92 -4.18
N SER A 330 9.29 -3.93 -4.90
CA SER A 330 8.61 -2.64 -5.02
C SER A 330 7.96 -2.39 -6.39
N ILE A 331 6.82 -1.71 -6.40
CA ILE A 331 6.19 -1.18 -7.61
C ILE A 331 6.78 0.22 -7.90
N PRO A 332 7.34 0.47 -9.09
CA PRO A 332 7.77 1.81 -9.49
C PRO A 332 6.63 2.84 -9.40
N ASN A 333 6.87 3.95 -8.70
CA ASN A 333 5.91 5.01 -8.44
C ASN A 333 6.51 6.39 -8.74
N ARG A 334 5.73 7.25 -9.42
CA ARG A 334 6.03 8.67 -9.56
C ARG A 334 5.10 9.49 -8.70
N TYR A 335 5.65 10.56 -8.13
CA TYR A 335 4.92 11.56 -7.35
C TYR A 335 4.32 11.01 -6.04
N MET A 336 4.97 10.00 -5.47
CA MET A 336 4.70 9.42 -4.15
C MET A 336 4.39 10.50 -3.10
N HIS A 337 3.44 10.23 -2.22
CA HIS A 337 2.98 11.13 -1.16
C HIS A 337 2.37 12.43 -1.68
N SER A 338 1.69 12.33 -2.83
CA SER A 338 0.90 13.43 -3.40
C SER A 338 -0.54 12.99 -3.67
N PRO A 339 -1.47 13.92 -3.92
CA PRO A 339 -2.85 13.57 -4.25
C PRO A 339 -3.02 12.70 -5.50
N ASN A 340 -2.00 12.65 -6.37
CA ASN A 340 -2.04 11.99 -7.67
C ASN A 340 -0.69 11.37 -8.00
N GLU A 341 -0.54 10.12 -7.60
CA GLU A 341 0.60 9.29 -7.92
C GLU A 341 0.42 8.62 -9.29
N VAL A 342 1.51 8.10 -9.87
CA VAL A 342 1.47 7.39 -11.16
C VAL A 342 2.27 6.09 -11.09
N ILE A 343 1.62 4.99 -11.46
CA ILE A 343 2.24 3.65 -11.60
C ILE A 343 1.93 3.05 -12.98
N SER A 344 2.60 1.95 -13.32
CA SER A 344 2.25 1.11 -14.48
C SER A 344 1.44 -0.12 -14.06
N LEU A 345 0.33 -0.39 -14.74
CA LEU A 345 -0.42 -1.64 -14.54
C LEU A 345 0.41 -2.88 -14.91
N SER A 346 1.36 -2.75 -15.86
CA SER A 346 2.26 -3.85 -16.21
C SER A 346 3.23 -4.19 -15.09
N ASP A 347 3.72 -3.18 -14.36
CA ASP A 347 4.65 -3.42 -13.24
C ASP A 347 3.90 -4.07 -12.08
N LEU A 348 2.67 -3.60 -11.81
CA LEU A 348 1.77 -4.20 -10.84
C LEU A 348 1.47 -5.67 -11.15
N GLU A 349 1.10 -5.99 -12.39
CA GLU A 349 0.84 -7.37 -12.80
C GLU A 349 2.09 -8.26 -12.62
N ASN A 350 3.24 -7.80 -13.11
CA ASN A 350 4.50 -8.54 -12.99
C ASN A 350 4.96 -8.68 -11.54
N THR A 351 4.60 -7.75 -10.66
CA THR A 351 4.82 -7.88 -9.21
C THR A 351 4.04 -9.08 -8.66
N GLY A 352 2.75 -9.18 -8.98
CA GLY A 352 1.93 -10.31 -8.55
C GLY A 352 2.43 -11.66 -9.08
N LEU A 353 2.90 -11.70 -10.33
CA LEU A 353 3.51 -12.88 -10.95
C LEU A 353 4.83 -13.28 -10.29
N LEU A 354 5.70 -12.30 -9.99
CA LEU A 354 6.97 -12.54 -9.32
C LEU A 354 6.77 -13.10 -7.91
N LEU A 355 5.83 -12.52 -7.15
CA LEU A 355 5.50 -13.00 -5.81
C LEU A 355 4.94 -14.43 -5.86
N ALA A 356 4.06 -14.75 -6.82
CA ALA A 356 3.55 -16.12 -7.01
C ALA A 356 4.68 -17.11 -7.34
N ALA A 357 5.58 -16.75 -8.27
CA ALA A 357 6.73 -17.57 -8.63
C ALA A 357 7.66 -17.79 -7.44
N THR A 358 7.91 -16.74 -6.64
CA THR A 358 8.75 -16.80 -5.45
C THR A 358 8.16 -17.70 -4.38
N VAL A 359 6.84 -17.63 -4.13
CA VAL A 359 6.15 -18.52 -3.19
C VAL A 359 6.32 -19.98 -3.61
N ARG A 360 6.14 -20.31 -4.89
CA ARG A 360 6.37 -21.68 -5.40
C ARG A 360 7.81 -22.14 -5.19
N ALA A 361 8.78 -21.29 -5.48
CA ALA A 361 10.19 -21.61 -5.25
C ALA A 361 10.52 -21.82 -3.76
N LEU A 362 9.82 -21.13 -2.86
CA LEU A 362 9.98 -21.29 -1.41
C LEU A 362 9.40 -22.60 -0.87
N GLU A 363 8.42 -23.21 -1.56
CA GLU A 363 7.89 -24.55 -1.20
C GLU A 363 8.95 -25.64 -1.29
N GLU A 364 9.84 -25.51 -2.25
CA GLU A 364 10.90 -26.48 -2.53
C GLU A 364 12.23 -26.07 -1.89
N SER A 365 12.25 -24.94 -1.17
CA SER A 365 13.48 -24.33 -0.67
C SER A 365 14.01 -25.00 0.60
N ASP A 366 15.31 -25.26 0.60
CA ASP A 366 16.09 -25.72 1.75
C ASP A 366 16.57 -24.58 2.65
N LEU A 367 16.13 -23.33 2.43
CA LEU A 367 16.55 -22.20 3.23
C LEU A 367 16.27 -22.43 4.73
N GLU A 368 17.30 -22.26 5.54
CA GLU A 368 17.21 -22.41 6.98
C GLU A 368 17.35 -21.06 7.67
N HIS A 369 16.60 -20.89 8.77
CA HIS A 369 16.72 -19.70 9.62
C HIS A 369 18.08 -19.64 10.33
N THR A 370 18.54 -20.78 10.84
CA THR A 370 19.86 -20.93 11.45
C THR A 370 20.82 -21.51 10.41
N VAL A 371 21.69 -20.69 9.87
CA VAL A 371 22.56 -21.08 8.74
C VAL A 371 23.83 -21.83 9.15
N GLU A 372 24.34 -21.62 10.38
CA GLU A 372 25.59 -22.22 10.84
C GLU A 372 25.47 -22.69 12.30
N VAL A 373 25.84 -23.95 12.56
CA VAL A 373 25.88 -24.54 13.90
C VAL A 373 27.25 -25.17 14.15
N PHE A 374 28.05 -24.55 15.01
CA PHE A 374 29.35 -25.08 15.41
C PHE A 374 29.19 -25.89 16.71
N ARG A 375 29.52 -27.18 16.66
CA ARG A 375 29.54 -28.04 17.86
C ARG A 375 30.98 -28.21 18.34
N ARG A 376 31.20 -28.06 19.65
CA ARG A 376 32.50 -28.36 20.26
C ARG A 376 32.79 -29.86 20.06
N GLY A 377 33.95 -30.20 19.52
CA GLY A 377 34.40 -31.59 19.41
C GLY A 377 34.47 -32.25 20.79
N SER A 378 34.04 -33.50 20.88
CA SER A 378 34.02 -34.33 22.08
C SER A 378 35.40 -34.57 22.66
#